data_AF-L1PNH5-F1
#
_entry.id   AF-L1PNH5-F1
#
_cell.length_a   1.000
_cell.length_b   1.000
_cell.length_c   1.000
_cell.angle_alpha   90.00
_cell.angle_beta   90.00
_cell.angle_gamma   90.00
#
_symmetry.space_group_name_H-M   'P 1'
#
loop_
_entity.id
_entity.type
_entity.pdbx_description
1 polymer ?
#
loop_
_entity_poly.entity_id
_entity_poly.type
_entity_poly.pdbx_seq_one_letter_code
_entity_poly.pdbx_strand_id
1 'polypeptide(L)'
;MPNNRKIKEMTSLITQKDQIIAQMRAELSTTIEEDRYYTEENITDCNAHLEAFLAQLKKSNQATDKQSYLAEAIQTLCEQLSTFNNPEEEEMPEFLWGFLYNGYTVEISNFIREAALAYGVKPISNEIKISSCYLRLADFDCFSVVLGSIEEENFARLEYDPKAHQFYYDENPYGDPYPLPLYNVQVKPDYSELSFEVLSRDKLQHFCFLAQYPSDKVWIKTIYNLHTKQVLLHRREKHWSSITFATEKGKLYDLDATQYDNEGHIIPSAEEGGGFSVFTTGINEENKLQSRNEIADTKILFEKTFFRDAREEEWRLYELQHIAIQNGVVTITSTDVVRTRDENWQLITGTITPISLSYELKNSDFVLHFIEEVINVTNQ
;
A
#
# COMPACT_ATOMS: atom_id res chain seq x y z
N MET A 1 -23.53 23.16 -31.10
CA MET A 1 -23.48 24.13 -29.99
C MET A 1 -22.46 23.72 -28.92
N PRO A 2 -21.15 23.72 -29.19
CA PRO A 2 -20.12 23.31 -28.22
C PRO A 2 -19.79 24.41 -27.18
N ASN A 3 -19.96 25.68 -27.54
CA ASN A 3 -19.56 26.82 -26.69
C ASN A 3 -20.44 26.98 -25.43
N ASN A 4 -21.76 26.80 -25.50
CA ASN A 4 -22.63 26.98 -24.33
C ASN A 4 -22.38 25.92 -23.25
N ARG A 5 -22.01 24.70 -23.64
CA ARG A 5 -21.68 23.62 -22.69
C ARG A 5 -20.39 23.94 -21.92
N LYS A 6 -19.33 24.37 -22.63
CA LYS A 6 -18.04 24.73 -22.01
C LYS A 6 -18.13 25.98 -21.13
N ILE A 7 -18.94 26.96 -21.52
CA ILE A 7 -19.21 28.14 -20.67
C ILE A 7 -19.85 27.70 -19.36
N LYS A 8 -20.87 26.83 -19.42
CA LYS A 8 -21.54 26.30 -18.24
C LYS A 8 -20.62 25.46 -17.35
N GLU A 9 -19.78 24.60 -17.95
CA GLU A 9 -18.77 23.79 -17.25
C GLU A 9 -17.77 24.69 -16.52
N MET A 10 -17.21 25.70 -17.19
CA MET A 10 -16.28 26.65 -16.56
C MET A 10 -16.94 27.48 -15.45
N THR A 11 -18.18 27.94 -15.62
CA THR A 11 -18.92 28.63 -14.55
C THR A 11 -19.08 27.73 -13.33
N SER A 12 -19.40 26.44 -13.53
CA SER A 12 -19.50 25.46 -12.45
C SER A 12 -18.17 25.29 -11.71
N LEU A 13 -17.06 25.17 -12.44
CA LEU A 13 -15.72 25.02 -11.84
C LEU A 13 -15.31 26.27 -11.05
N ILE A 14 -15.61 27.47 -11.56
CA ILE A 14 -15.36 28.73 -10.83
C ILE A 14 -16.15 28.74 -9.51
N THR A 15 -17.43 28.36 -9.54
CA THR A 15 -18.25 28.27 -8.32
C THR A 15 -17.71 27.26 -7.32
N GLN A 16 -17.27 26.08 -7.76
CA GLN A 16 -16.65 25.08 -6.88
C GLN A 16 -15.36 25.61 -6.25
N LYS A 17 -14.46 26.21 -7.03
CA LYS A 17 -13.25 26.88 -6.52
C LYS A 17 -13.60 27.89 -5.44
N ASP A 18 -14.54 28.80 -5.71
CA ASP A 18 -14.91 29.86 -4.78
C ASP A 18 -15.50 29.30 -3.47
N GLN A 19 -16.23 28.19 -3.53
CA GLN A 19 -16.74 27.47 -2.36
C GLN A 19 -15.61 26.89 -1.50
N ILE A 20 -14.63 26.23 -2.12
CA ILE A 20 -13.46 25.66 -1.43
C ILE A 20 -12.69 26.77 -0.71
N ILE A 21 -12.38 27.87 -1.40
CA ILE A 21 -11.66 29.01 -0.83
C ILE A 21 -12.45 29.67 0.31
N ALA A 22 -13.78 29.78 0.19
CA ALA A 22 -14.62 30.32 1.26
C ALA A 22 -14.62 29.41 2.50
N GLN A 23 -14.63 28.09 2.31
CA GLN A 23 -14.56 27.11 3.40
C GLN A 23 -13.22 27.21 4.14
N MET A 24 -12.09 27.29 3.40
CA MET A 24 -10.75 27.46 3.98
C MET A 24 -10.67 28.71 4.86
N ARG A 25 -11.20 29.84 4.38
CA ARG A 25 -11.24 31.08 5.17
C ARG A 25 -12.13 30.97 6.41
N ALA A 26 -13.27 30.29 6.29
CA ALA A 26 -14.16 30.07 7.42
C ALA A 26 -13.47 29.23 8.50
N GLU A 27 -12.82 28.14 8.15
CA GLU A 27 -12.06 27.31 9.10
C GLU A 27 -10.90 28.10 9.73
N LEU A 28 -10.09 28.79 8.93
CA LEU A 28 -9.00 29.65 9.44
C LEU A 28 -9.50 30.65 10.50
N SER A 29 -10.66 31.24 10.28
CA SER A 29 -11.26 32.22 11.19
C SER A 29 -11.75 31.62 12.50
N THR A 30 -12.10 30.32 12.51
CA THR A 30 -12.59 29.60 13.69
C THR A 30 -11.50 28.83 14.45
N THR A 31 -10.35 28.59 13.81
CA THR A 31 -9.21 27.88 14.39
C THR A 31 -8.28 28.85 15.12
N ILE A 32 -7.92 28.50 16.36
CA ILE A 32 -6.94 29.26 17.15
C ILE A 32 -5.56 29.22 16.49
N GLU A 33 -4.76 30.27 16.68
CA GLU A 33 -3.51 30.46 15.93
C GLU A 33 -2.53 29.29 16.03
N GLU A 34 -2.42 28.69 17.22
CA GLU A 34 -1.53 27.55 17.50
C GLU A 34 -1.93 26.27 16.75
N ASP A 35 -3.21 26.15 16.37
CA ASP A 35 -3.77 24.99 15.66
C ASP A 35 -3.93 25.25 14.15
N ARG A 36 -3.47 26.42 13.65
CA ARG A 36 -3.63 26.77 12.23
C ARG A 36 -2.63 26.02 11.38
N TYR A 37 -3.17 25.39 10.36
CA TYR A 37 -2.41 24.65 9.36
C TYR A 37 -1.98 25.49 8.14
N TYR A 38 -2.60 26.64 7.93
CA TYR A 38 -2.34 27.56 6.82
C TYR A 38 -2.67 29.00 7.23
N THR A 39 -2.15 29.97 6.48
CA THR A 39 -2.37 31.40 6.68
C THR A 39 -3.30 31.98 5.61
N GLU A 40 -3.77 33.22 5.78
CA GLU A 40 -4.54 33.91 4.75
C GLU A 40 -3.73 34.13 3.45
N GLU A 41 -2.41 34.27 3.57
CA GLU A 41 -1.51 34.34 2.41
C GLU A 41 -1.53 33.02 1.64
N ASN A 42 -1.39 31.88 2.32
CA ASN A 42 -1.48 30.57 1.68
C ASN A 42 -2.83 30.35 0.97
N ILE A 43 -3.95 30.78 1.56
CA ILE A 43 -5.28 30.69 0.91
C ILE A 43 -5.34 31.58 -0.33
N THR A 44 -4.79 32.78 -0.26
CA THR A 44 -4.77 33.74 -1.37
C THR A 44 -3.96 33.19 -2.55
N ASP A 45 -2.79 32.61 -2.27
CA ASP A 45 -1.94 31.97 -3.26
C ASP A 45 -2.61 30.71 -3.85
N CYS A 46 -3.20 29.86 -3.01
CA CYS A 46 -3.99 28.72 -3.46
C CYS A 46 -5.09 29.16 -4.46
N ASN A 47 -5.85 30.21 -4.13
CA ASN A 47 -6.85 30.75 -5.03
C ASN A 47 -6.25 31.21 -6.37
N ALA A 48 -5.11 31.91 -6.34
CA ALA A 48 -4.42 32.38 -7.54
C ALA A 48 -3.92 31.21 -8.42
N HIS A 49 -3.37 30.15 -7.81
CA HIS A 49 -2.94 28.95 -8.51
C HIS A 49 -4.11 28.21 -9.17
N LEU A 50 -5.24 28.06 -8.46
CA LEU A 50 -6.45 27.46 -9.03
C LEU A 50 -7.03 28.31 -10.17
N GLU A 51 -6.98 29.65 -10.08
CA GLU A 51 -7.38 30.54 -11.17
C GLU A 51 -6.46 30.43 -12.39
N ALA A 52 -5.15 30.34 -12.17
CA ALA A 52 -4.17 30.10 -13.24
C ALA A 52 -4.44 28.75 -13.93
N PHE A 53 -4.71 27.70 -13.17
CA PHE A 53 -5.09 26.39 -13.70
C PHE A 53 -6.36 26.45 -14.55
N LEU A 54 -7.43 27.09 -14.08
CA LEU A 54 -8.66 27.30 -14.86
C LEU A 54 -8.40 28.07 -16.17
N ALA A 55 -7.46 29.03 -16.15
CA ALA A 55 -7.06 29.74 -17.36
C ALA A 55 -6.32 28.82 -18.35
N GLN A 56 -5.48 27.89 -17.89
CA GLN A 56 -4.87 26.86 -18.74
C GLN A 56 -5.97 25.94 -19.33
N LEU A 57 -6.95 25.50 -18.52
CA LEU A 57 -8.05 24.67 -19.02
C LEU A 57 -8.81 25.33 -20.18
N LYS A 58 -9.09 26.64 -20.11
CA LYS A 58 -9.74 27.39 -21.21
C LYS A 58 -8.93 27.34 -22.51
N LYS A 59 -7.59 27.42 -22.40
CA LYS A 59 -6.65 27.41 -23.53
C LYS A 59 -6.38 26.01 -24.07
N SER A 60 -6.69 24.94 -23.32
CA SER A 60 -6.39 23.54 -23.69
C SER A 60 -6.86 23.10 -25.08
N ASN A 61 -7.94 23.67 -25.62
CA ASN A 61 -8.42 23.32 -26.96
C ASN A 61 -7.61 23.97 -28.09
N GLN A 62 -6.69 24.87 -27.77
CA GLN A 62 -5.75 25.50 -28.70
C GLN A 62 -4.41 24.76 -28.75
N ALA A 63 -4.16 23.87 -27.78
CA ALA A 63 -2.95 23.06 -27.75
C ALA A 63 -3.00 21.96 -28.81
N THR A 64 -1.90 21.78 -29.53
CA THR A 64 -1.72 20.70 -30.53
C THR A 64 -1.81 19.33 -29.86
N ASP A 65 -1.15 19.17 -28.71
CA ASP A 65 -1.29 18.01 -27.84
C ASP A 65 -2.00 18.44 -26.56
N LYS A 66 -3.32 18.23 -26.55
CA LYS A 66 -4.17 18.62 -25.43
C LYS A 66 -3.92 17.79 -24.17
N GLN A 67 -3.57 16.51 -24.31
CA GLN A 67 -3.35 15.64 -23.14
C GLN A 67 -2.08 16.07 -22.41
N SER A 68 -0.97 16.22 -23.13
CA SER A 68 0.31 16.64 -22.54
C SER A 68 0.22 18.05 -21.96
N TYR A 69 -0.46 18.97 -22.64
CA TYR A 69 -0.68 20.33 -22.13
C TYR A 69 -1.48 20.35 -20.82
N LEU A 70 -2.51 19.49 -20.70
CA LEU A 70 -3.30 19.40 -19.47
C LEU A 70 -2.53 18.69 -18.34
N ALA A 71 -1.71 17.68 -18.66
CA ALA A 71 -0.83 17.03 -17.70
C ALA A 71 0.19 18.02 -17.12
N GLU A 72 0.83 18.83 -17.96
CA GLU A 72 1.77 19.89 -17.53
C GLU A 72 1.07 20.94 -16.66
N ALA A 73 -0.18 21.31 -16.98
CA ALA A 73 -0.96 22.24 -16.16
C ALA A 73 -1.31 21.65 -14.78
N ILE A 74 -1.63 20.35 -14.70
CA ILE A 74 -1.85 19.63 -13.45
C ILE A 74 -0.55 19.56 -12.65
N GLN A 75 0.56 19.16 -13.29
CA GLN A 75 1.87 19.10 -12.66
C GLN A 75 2.27 20.45 -12.06
N THR A 76 2.18 21.52 -12.86
CA THR A 76 2.48 22.89 -12.42
C THR A 76 1.62 23.27 -11.21
N LEU A 77 0.33 22.93 -11.22
CA LEU A 77 -0.55 23.20 -10.09
C LEU A 77 -0.14 22.38 -8.87
N CYS A 78 0.08 21.07 -8.99
CA CYS A 78 0.52 20.21 -7.89
C CYS A 78 1.85 20.69 -7.28
N GLU A 79 2.80 21.12 -8.11
CA GLU A 79 4.08 21.69 -7.68
C GLU A 79 3.89 23.03 -6.95
N GLN A 80 3.08 23.93 -7.51
CA GLN A 80 2.73 25.19 -6.82
C GLN A 80 1.99 24.95 -5.50
N LEU A 81 1.17 23.89 -5.45
CA LEU A 81 0.46 23.48 -4.24
C LEU A 81 1.34 22.70 -3.25
N SER A 82 2.58 22.37 -3.62
CA SER A 82 3.50 21.64 -2.76
C SER A 82 4.42 22.53 -1.94
N THR A 83 4.82 23.68 -2.48
CA THR A 83 5.87 24.55 -1.93
C THR A 83 5.37 25.53 -0.85
N PHE A 84 4.27 25.22 -0.16
CA PHE A 84 3.59 26.20 0.69
C PHE A 84 4.25 26.52 2.03
N ASN A 85 5.25 25.75 2.47
CA ASN A 85 5.81 25.91 3.82
C ASN A 85 7.14 26.68 3.92
N ASN A 86 8.07 26.59 2.98
CA ASN A 86 9.28 27.43 3.03
C ASN A 86 10.13 27.26 1.76
N PRO A 87 10.48 28.32 1.01
CA PRO A 87 11.49 28.22 -0.04
C PRO A 87 12.93 28.04 0.49
N GLU A 88 13.16 28.21 1.81
CA GLU A 88 14.47 28.05 2.45
C GLU A 88 14.68 26.68 3.15
N GLU A 89 13.70 25.78 3.15
CA GLU A 89 13.93 24.40 3.61
C GLU A 89 14.78 23.66 2.56
N GLU A 90 16.02 23.31 2.93
CA GLU A 90 16.99 22.59 2.08
C GLU A 90 16.64 21.12 1.84
N GLU A 91 15.64 20.58 2.55
CA GLU A 91 15.13 19.24 2.32
C GLU A 91 14.20 19.25 1.08
N MET A 92 14.24 18.16 0.30
CA MET A 92 13.58 18.10 -1.01
C MET A 92 12.13 18.62 -0.97
N PRO A 93 11.64 19.36 -1.98
CA PRO A 93 10.25 19.81 -2.01
C PRO A 93 9.32 18.61 -1.80
N GLU A 94 8.71 18.55 -0.63
CA GLU A 94 7.77 17.52 -0.23
C GLU A 94 6.48 17.74 -1.03
N PHE A 95 6.35 17.01 -2.14
CA PHE A 95 5.27 17.26 -3.08
C PHE A 95 3.90 17.08 -2.39
N LEU A 96 3.11 18.15 -2.37
CA LEU A 96 1.73 18.29 -1.93
C LEU A 96 1.46 18.32 -0.40
N TRP A 97 2.48 18.36 0.46
CA TRP A 97 2.32 18.26 1.93
C TRP A 97 1.48 19.38 2.58
N GLY A 98 1.58 20.63 2.11
CA GLY A 98 0.97 21.77 2.80
C GLY A 98 -0.56 21.84 2.78
N PHE A 99 -1.23 21.32 1.74
CA PHE A 99 -2.70 21.32 1.66
C PHE A 99 -3.32 19.93 1.66
N LEU A 100 -2.59 18.88 1.25
CA LEU A 100 -3.09 17.50 1.24
C LEU A 100 -3.09 16.79 2.61
N TYR A 101 -2.63 17.42 3.69
CA TYR A 101 -2.76 16.85 5.04
C TYR A 101 -3.75 17.60 5.95
N ASN A 102 -4.19 18.81 5.53
CA ASN A 102 -4.85 19.78 6.41
C ASN A 102 -6.37 19.86 6.20
N GLY A 103 -6.98 18.77 5.71
CA GLY A 103 -8.44 18.65 5.54
C GLY A 103 -9.00 19.14 4.21
N TYR A 104 -8.20 19.76 3.33
CA TYR A 104 -8.62 20.18 1.98
C TYR A 104 -8.09 19.30 0.83
N THR A 105 -7.39 18.23 1.20
CA THR A 105 -6.87 17.19 0.32
C THR A 105 -7.92 16.73 -0.67
N VAL A 106 -9.07 16.34 -0.13
CA VAL A 106 -10.11 15.68 -0.89
C VAL A 106 -10.80 16.70 -1.77
N GLU A 107 -11.09 17.89 -1.27
CA GLU A 107 -11.75 18.98 -1.97
C GLU A 107 -10.92 19.50 -3.14
N ILE A 108 -9.65 19.83 -2.91
CA ILE A 108 -8.75 20.36 -3.94
C ILE A 108 -8.42 19.26 -4.95
N SER A 109 -8.08 18.04 -4.52
CA SER A 109 -7.82 16.95 -5.45
C SER A 109 -9.07 16.56 -6.26
N ASN A 110 -10.27 16.58 -5.66
CA ASN A 110 -11.53 16.39 -6.39
C ASN A 110 -11.71 17.50 -7.43
N PHE A 111 -11.52 18.76 -7.07
CA PHE A 111 -11.64 19.88 -7.99
C PHE A 111 -10.70 19.71 -9.19
N ILE A 112 -9.41 19.42 -8.96
CA ILE A 112 -8.42 19.23 -10.02
C ILE A 112 -8.83 18.07 -10.92
N ARG A 113 -9.20 16.92 -10.33
CA ARG A 113 -9.62 15.73 -11.08
C ARG A 113 -10.88 15.97 -11.91
N GLU A 114 -11.93 16.53 -11.32
CA GLU A 114 -13.19 16.82 -12.01
C GLU A 114 -12.98 17.81 -13.14
N ALA A 115 -12.19 18.86 -12.90
CA ALA A 115 -11.84 19.85 -13.91
C ALA A 115 -11.03 19.22 -15.07
N ALA A 116 -10.04 18.39 -14.75
CA ALA A 116 -9.24 17.66 -15.74
C ALA A 116 -10.13 16.75 -16.61
N LEU A 117 -10.98 15.94 -15.99
CA LEU A 117 -11.91 15.03 -16.67
C LEU A 117 -12.92 15.79 -17.55
N ALA A 118 -13.52 16.86 -17.03
CA ALA A 118 -14.46 17.71 -17.79
C ALA A 118 -13.81 18.32 -19.03
N TYR A 119 -12.51 18.63 -18.95
CA TYR A 119 -11.73 19.15 -20.06
C TYR A 119 -11.12 18.07 -20.95
N GLY A 120 -11.37 16.79 -20.67
CA GLY A 120 -11.05 15.67 -21.55
C GLY A 120 -9.68 15.05 -21.32
N VAL A 121 -9.06 15.27 -20.15
CA VAL A 121 -7.94 14.43 -19.70
C VAL A 121 -8.43 12.99 -19.62
N LYS A 122 -7.66 12.09 -20.22
CA LYS A 122 -7.88 10.65 -20.06
C LYS A 122 -6.90 10.12 -19.02
N PRO A 123 -7.36 9.32 -18.04
CA PRO A 123 -6.46 8.61 -17.16
C PRO A 123 -5.46 7.75 -17.95
N ILE A 124 -4.21 7.73 -17.50
CA ILE A 124 -3.18 6.85 -18.03
C ILE A 124 -3.42 5.46 -17.45
N SER A 125 -3.70 4.49 -18.31
CA SER A 125 -3.98 3.12 -17.87
C SER A 125 -2.69 2.39 -17.50
N ASN A 126 -2.66 1.84 -16.29
CA ASN A 126 -1.62 0.96 -15.78
C ASN A 126 -2.26 -0.40 -15.48
N GLU A 127 -2.05 -1.37 -16.36
CA GLU A 127 -2.49 -2.75 -16.13
C GLU A 127 -1.39 -3.54 -15.43
N ILE A 128 -1.71 -4.12 -14.27
CA ILE A 128 -0.78 -4.84 -13.41
C ILE A 128 -1.31 -6.25 -13.21
N LYS A 129 -0.58 -7.25 -13.71
CA LYS A 129 -0.85 -8.65 -13.38
C LYS A 129 -0.26 -8.94 -12.02
N ILE A 130 -1.11 -9.33 -11.06
CA ILE A 130 -0.66 -9.61 -9.71
C ILE A 130 0.25 -10.84 -9.75
N SER A 131 1.52 -10.64 -9.40
CA SER A 131 2.51 -11.69 -9.21
C SER A 131 2.91 -11.83 -7.74
N SER A 132 2.81 -10.76 -6.97
CA SER A 132 2.96 -10.78 -5.51
C SER A 132 1.94 -9.87 -4.82
N CYS A 133 1.60 -10.25 -3.60
CA CYS A 133 0.88 -9.43 -2.63
C CYS A 133 1.65 -9.47 -1.32
N TYR A 134 1.71 -8.34 -0.61
CA TYR A 134 2.40 -8.23 0.66
C TYR A 134 1.53 -7.42 1.63
N LEU A 135 1.39 -7.88 2.86
CA LEU A 135 0.72 -7.23 3.97
C LEU A 135 1.74 -6.98 5.08
N ARG A 136 1.71 -5.77 5.63
CA ARG A 136 2.40 -5.43 6.87
C ARG A 136 1.43 -4.85 7.89
N LEU A 137 1.47 -5.42 9.08
CA LEU A 137 0.73 -5.00 10.27
C LEU A 137 1.76 -4.77 11.38
N ALA A 138 2.04 -3.51 11.70
CA ALA A 138 3.10 -3.13 12.65
C ALA A 138 2.70 -1.87 13.43
N ASP A 139 3.60 -1.35 14.28
CA ASP A 139 3.32 -0.34 15.31
C ASP A 139 2.43 0.84 14.89
N PHE A 140 2.65 1.43 13.71
CA PHE A 140 1.83 2.52 13.17
C PHE A 140 0.88 2.09 12.04
N ASP A 141 1.06 0.88 11.50
CA ASP A 141 0.39 0.40 10.29
C ASP A 141 -0.84 -0.46 10.68
N CYS A 142 -2.02 -0.03 10.26
CA CYS A 142 -3.25 -0.79 10.52
C CYS A 142 -3.53 -1.87 9.48
N PHE A 143 -3.14 -1.62 8.22
CA PHE A 143 -3.22 -2.57 7.09
C PHE A 143 -2.48 -1.98 5.88
N SER A 144 -1.16 -2.18 5.81
CA SER A 144 -0.34 -1.77 4.67
C SER A 144 -0.28 -2.90 3.65
N VAL A 145 -0.64 -2.64 2.39
CA VAL A 145 -0.66 -3.66 1.34
C VAL A 145 0.07 -3.21 0.09
N VAL A 146 0.91 -4.10 -0.46
CA VAL A 146 1.50 -3.94 -1.79
C VAL A 146 0.88 -4.95 -2.74
N LEU A 147 0.39 -4.48 -3.89
CA LEU A 147 -0.14 -5.31 -4.97
C LEU A 147 0.75 -5.19 -6.21
N GLY A 148 1.15 -6.32 -6.78
CA GLY A 148 2.06 -6.35 -7.94
C GLY A 148 3.50 -6.69 -7.55
N SER A 149 4.42 -6.62 -8.52
CA SER A 149 5.82 -6.98 -8.32
C SER A 149 6.65 -5.75 -7.96
N ILE A 150 7.27 -5.78 -6.77
CA ILE A 150 8.27 -4.79 -6.38
C ILE A 150 9.51 -4.92 -7.29
N GLU A 151 9.91 -6.15 -7.64
CA GLU A 151 11.07 -6.42 -8.50
C GLU A 151 10.92 -5.86 -9.92
N GLU A 152 9.69 -5.86 -10.45
CA GLU A 152 9.40 -5.32 -11.79
C GLU A 152 9.05 -3.82 -11.75
N GLU A 153 9.15 -3.18 -10.58
CA GLU A 153 8.68 -1.81 -10.31
C GLU A 153 7.24 -1.57 -10.79
N ASN A 154 6.42 -2.64 -10.80
CA ASN A 154 5.06 -2.63 -11.30
C ASN A 154 4.11 -3.03 -10.18
N PHE A 155 3.95 -2.12 -9.22
CA PHE A 155 3.14 -2.32 -8.03
C PHE A 155 2.45 -1.02 -7.59
N ALA A 156 1.50 -1.16 -6.67
CA ALA A 156 1.03 -0.05 -5.86
C ALA A 156 1.09 -0.42 -4.38
N ARG A 157 1.53 0.54 -3.56
CA ARG A 157 1.42 0.47 -2.10
C ARG A 157 0.18 1.23 -1.66
N LEU A 158 -0.69 0.54 -0.93
CA LEU A 158 -1.90 1.10 -0.36
C LEU A 158 -1.83 1.00 1.15
N GLU A 159 -2.25 2.06 1.81
CA GLU A 159 -2.25 2.14 3.27
C GLU A 159 -3.65 2.44 3.76
N TYR A 160 -4.11 1.69 4.75
CA TYR A 160 -5.45 1.85 5.30
C TYR A 160 -5.46 2.90 6.42
N ASP A 161 -6.26 3.96 6.26
CA ASP A 161 -6.54 4.90 7.34
C ASP A 161 -7.74 4.41 8.17
N PRO A 162 -7.54 4.00 9.44
CA PRO A 162 -8.62 3.57 10.33
C PRO A 162 -9.54 4.72 10.77
N LYS A 163 -9.19 5.99 10.56
CA LYS A 163 -10.07 7.14 10.84
C LYS A 163 -11.02 7.40 9.66
N ALA A 164 -10.49 7.51 8.45
CA ALA A 164 -11.31 7.66 7.24
C ALA A 164 -12.05 6.37 6.85
N HIS A 165 -11.57 5.22 7.33
CA HIS A 165 -11.98 3.88 6.93
C HIS A 165 -11.85 3.63 5.42
N GLN A 166 -10.72 4.07 4.86
CA GLN A 166 -10.44 3.98 3.42
C GLN A 166 -8.94 3.80 3.20
N PHE A 167 -8.59 3.24 2.05
CA PHE A 167 -7.20 3.21 1.58
C PHE A 167 -6.81 4.52 0.90
N TYR A 168 -5.54 4.88 1.04
CA TYR A 168 -4.81 5.83 0.19
C TYR A 168 -3.68 5.13 -0.55
N TYR A 169 -3.30 5.68 -1.70
CA TYR A 169 -2.12 5.27 -2.47
C TYR A 169 -0.89 5.99 -1.91
N ASP A 170 0.19 5.27 -1.66
CA ASP A 170 1.47 5.87 -1.26
C ASP A 170 2.33 6.12 -2.51
N GLU A 171 2.51 7.38 -2.88
CA GLU A 171 3.33 7.79 -4.04
C GLU A 171 4.83 7.64 -3.78
N ASN A 172 5.27 7.56 -2.52
CA ASN A 172 6.68 7.44 -2.13
C ASN A 172 6.92 6.20 -1.26
N PRO A 173 6.82 4.98 -1.84
CA PRO A 173 6.88 3.75 -1.07
C PRO A 173 8.24 3.49 -0.39
N TYR A 174 9.29 4.23 -0.74
CA TYR A 174 10.66 4.06 -0.24
C TYR A 174 11.11 5.16 0.74
N GLY A 175 10.29 6.18 0.98
CA GLY A 175 10.58 7.27 1.90
C GLY A 175 9.40 7.57 2.82
N ASP A 176 9.22 8.83 3.20
CA ASP A 176 8.06 9.24 3.96
C ASP A 176 6.78 9.07 3.12
N PRO A 177 5.71 8.48 3.68
CA PRO A 177 4.51 8.15 2.91
C PRO A 177 3.86 9.40 2.33
N TYR A 178 3.52 9.36 1.04
CA TYR A 178 2.81 10.42 0.33
C TYR A 178 1.38 9.96 0.00
N PRO A 179 0.42 10.16 0.92
CA PRO A 179 -0.93 9.62 0.80
C PRO A 179 -1.75 10.36 -0.25
N LEU A 180 -2.17 9.65 -1.29
CA LEU A 180 -3.09 10.14 -2.31
C LEU A 180 -4.44 9.43 -2.22
N PRO A 181 -5.57 10.16 -2.29
CA PRO A 181 -6.89 9.55 -2.27
C PRO A 181 -7.12 8.66 -3.50
N LEU A 182 -7.79 7.53 -3.28
CA LEU A 182 -8.25 6.66 -4.35
C LEU A 182 -9.63 7.12 -4.87
N TYR A 183 -9.78 7.18 -6.18
CA TYR A 183 -11.03 7.52 -6.84
C TYR A 183 -11.57 6.34 -7.64
N ASN A 184 -12.88 6.32 -7.89
CA ASN A 184 -13.53 5.34 -8.76
C ASN A 184 -13.13 3.88 -8.45
N VAL A 185 -12.99 3.53 -7.17
CA VAL A 185 -12.59 2.18 -6.77
C VAL A 185 -13.67 1.17 -7.16
N GLN A 186 -13.31 0.19 -7.99
CA GLN A 186 -14.23 -0.78 -8.58
C GLN A 186 -13.63 -2.18 -8.55
N VAL A 187 -14.51 -3.19 -8.49
CA VAL A 187 -14.13 -4.60 -8.65
C VAL A 187 -15.05 -5.30 -9.63
N LYS A 188 -14.53 -6.34 -10.30
CA LYS A 188 -15.38 -7.30 -10.99
C LYS A 188 -16.16 -8.15 -9.97
N PRO A 189 -17.38 -8.62 -10.29
CA PRO A 189 -18.19 -9.42 -9.36
C PRO A 189 -17.52 -10.71 -8.86
N ASP A 190 -16.58 -11.26 -9.63
CA ASP A 190 -15.83 -12.47 -9.28
C ASP A 190 -14.44 -12.15 -8.68
N TYR A 191 -14.19 -10.88 -8.35
CA TYR A 191 -12.94 -10.34 -7.80
C TYR A 191 -11.70 -10.66 -8.66
N SER A 192 -11.87 -10.92 -9.95
CA SER A 192 -10.74 -11.11 -10.88
C SER A 192 -9.98 -9.82 -11.18
N GLU A 193 -10.54 -8.67 -10.84
CA GLU A 193 -9.99 -7.36 -11.12
C GLU A 193 -10.37 -6.36 -10.03
N LEU A 194 -9.38 -5.55 -9.62
CA LEU A 194 -9.54 -4.33 -8.83
C LEU A 194 -9.02 -3.16 -9.66
N SER A 195 -9.80 -2.09 -9.75
CA SER A 195 -9.32 -0.87 -10.40
C SER A 195 -9.65 0.38 -9.58
N PHE A 196 -8.81 1.39 -9.74
CA PHE A 196 -8.99 2.71 -9.13
C PHE A 196 -8.20 3.76 -9.89
N GLU A 197 -8.54 5.02 -9.65
CA GLU A 197 -7.84 6.19 -10.18
C GLU A 197 -7.08 6.91 -9.08
N VAL A 198 -5.91 7.47 -9.40
CA VAL A 198 -5.12 8.34 -8.52
C VAL A 198 -4.70 9.57 -9.29
N LEU A 199 -4.85 10.75 -8.68
CA LEU A 199 -4.24 11.98 -9.17
C LEU A 199 -2.85 12.09 -8.54
N SER A 200 -1.85 11.59 -9.26
CA SER A 200 -0.44 11.66 -8.86
C SER A 200 0.18 12.94 -9.42
N ARG A 201 1.39 13.31 -8.94
CA ARG A 201 2.01 14.63 -9.16
C ARG A 201 1.82 15.21 -10.56
N ASP A 202 2.01 14.41 -11.60
CA ASP A 202 2.00 14.83 -13.01
C ASP A 202 0.91 14.15 -13.86
N LYS A 203 0.12 13.23 -13.28
CA LYS A 203 -0.77 12.36 -14.06
C LYS A 203 -1.98 11.88 -13.27
N LEU A 204 -3.12 11.89 -13.95
CA LEU A 204 -4.27 11.09 -13.55
C LEU A 204 -4.01 9.65 -14.03
N GLN A 205 -3.80 8.73 -13.11
CA GLN A 205 -3.54 7.33 -13.40
C GLN A 205 -4.80 6.50 -13.17
N HIS A 206 -4.96 5.44 -13.93
CA HIS A 206 -5.96 4.40 -13.72
C HIS A 206 -5.23 3.07 -13.56
N PHE A 207 -5.20 2.56 -12.34
CA PHE A 207 -4.62 1.26 -12.04
C PHE A 207 -5.67 0.17 -12.23
N CYS A 208 -5.27 -0.93 -12.87
CA CYS A 208 -6.08 -2.12 -13.07
C CYS A 208 -5.26 -3.34 -12.66
N PHE A 209 -5.57 -3.92 -11.50
CA PHE A 209 -4.93 -5.11 -10.96
C PHE A 209 -5.69 -6.36 -11.37
N LEU A 210 -5.00 -7.26 -12.07
CA LEU A 210 -5.56 -8.50 -12.60
C LEU A 210 -5.10 -9.69 -11.77
N ALA A 211 -6.04 -10.37 -11.12
CA ALA A 211 -5.78 -11.63 -10.41
C ALA A 211 -5.24 -12.69 -11.38
N GLN A 212 -4.09 -13.29 -11.05
CA GLN A 212 -3.51 -14.41 -11.80
C GLN A 212 -3.75 -15.74 -11.07
N TYR A 213 -3.93 -15.68 -9.76
CA TYR A 213 -4.09 -16.83 -8.88
C TYR A 213 -5.35 -16.71 -8.02
N PRO A 214 -5.92 -17.83 -7.53
CA PRO A 214 -7.08 -17.80 -6.65
C PRO A 214 -6.88 -16.96 -5.38
N SER A 215 -5.67 -16.95 -4.80
CA SER A 215 -5.32 -16.13 -3.62
C SER A 215 -5.48 -14.64 -3.90
N ASP A 216 -5.16 -14.18 -5.11
CA ASP A 216 -5.22 -12.76 -5.47
C ASP A 216 -6.65 -12.22 -5.39
N LYS A 217 -7.64 -13.07 -5.66
CA LYS A 217 -9.07 -12.72 -5.51
C LYS A 217 -9.45 -12.45 -4.06
N VAL A 218 -8.84 -13.18 -3.11
CA VAL A 218 -9.04 -12.96 -1.67
C VAL A 218 -8.42 -11.61 -1.26
N TRP A 219 -7.22 -11.30 -1.75
CA TRP A 219 -6.57 -9.99 -1.58
C TRP A 219 -7.46 -8.85 -2.12
N ILE A 220 -7.89 -8.93 -3.38
CA ILE A 220 -8.75 -7.93 -4.02
C ILE A 220 -10.05 -7.71 -3.25
N LYS A 221 -10.74 -8.79 -2.87
CA LYS A 221 -11.99 -8.74 -2.09
C LYS A 221 -11.76 -8.01 -0.76
N THR A 222 -10.68 -8.33 -0.05
CA THR A 222 -10.35 -7.76 1.27
C THR A 222 -10.10 -6.27 1.17
N ILE A 223 -9.28 -5.84 0.21
CA ILE A 223 -8.97 -4.42 -0.03
C ILE A 223 -10.23 -3.64 -0.39
N TYR A 224 -11.04 -4.18 -1.30
CA TYR A 224 -12.28 -3.52 -1.71
C TYR A 224 -13.29 -3.39 -0.56
N ASN A 225 -13.46 -4.44 0.24
CA ASN A 225 -14.41 -4.44 1.36
C ASN A 225 -14.02 -3.43 2.44
N LEU A 226 -12.73 -3.31 2.74
CA LEU A 226 -12.20 -2.29 3.64
C LEU A 226 -12.37 -0.89 3.07
N HIS A 227 -12.01 -0.66 1.78
CA HIS A 227 -12.14 0.66 1.15
C HIS A 227 -13.61 1.14 1.07
N THR A 228 -14.53 0.23 0.77
CA THR A 228 -15.97 0.54 0.65
C THR A 228 -16.72 0.47 1.97
N LYS A 229 -16.00 0.30 3.09
CA LYS A 229 -16.56 0.27 4.45
C LYS A 229 -17.56 -0.86 4.68
N GLN A 230 -17.52 -1.91 3.85
CA GLN A 230 -18.26 -3.15 4.10
C GLN A 230 -17.69 -3.89 5.31
N VAL A 231 -16.39 -3.73 5.54
CA VAL A 231 -15.71 -4.10 6.77
C VAL A 231 -15.01 -2.87 7.31
N LEU A 232 -15.07 -2.69 8.63
CA LEU A 232 -14.34 -1.64 9.33
C LEU A 232 -13.23 -2.28 10.13
N LEU A 233 -12.01 -1.77 9.96
CA LEU A 233 -10.86 -2.15 10.76
C LEU A 233 -10.48 -0.95 11.62
N HIS A 234 -10.20 -1.20 12.89
CA HIS A 234 -9.77 -0.18 13.83
C HIS A 234 -8.24 -0.21 13.98
N ARG A 235 -7.70 0.76 14.74
CA ARG A 235 -6.28 0.75 15.08
C ARG A 235 -5.90 -0.54 15.79
N ARG A 236 -4.72 -1.06 15.47
CA ARG A 236 -4.12 -2.22 16.13
C ARG A 236 -4.04 -2.00 17.63
N GLU A 237 -4.36 -3.04 18.40
CA GLU A 237 -4.13 -3.06 19.84
C GLU A 237 -2.69 -3.46 20.16
N LYS A 238 -2.12 -2.88 21.22
CA LYS A 238 -0.69 -3.03 21.58
C LYS A 238 -0.25 -4.48 21.81
N HIS A 239 -1.16 -5.37 22.20
CA HIS A 239 -0.89 -6.78 22.49
C HIS A 239 -1.16 -7.69 21.27
N TRP A 240 -1.66 -7.14 20.17
CA TRP A 240 -1.82 -7.91 18.93
C TRP A 240 -0.47 -8.15 18.28
N SER A 241 -0.29 -9.30 17.66
CA SER A 241 0.89 -9.65 16.90
C SER A 241 1.12 -8.63 15.77
N SER A 242 2.38 -8.30 15.55
CA SER A 242 2.81 -7.69 14.29
C SER A 242 2.98 -8.82 13.28
N ILE A 243 2.49 -8.60 12.05
CA ILE A 243 2.42 -9.64 11.03
C ILE A 243 3.01 -9.10 9.74
N THR A 244 3.93 -9.86 9.16
CA THR A 244 4.30 -9.75 7.75
C THR A 244 3.70 -10.96 7.04
N PHE A 245 2.96 -10.74 5.97
CA PHE A 245 2.33 -11.82 5.21
C PHE A 245 2.41 -11.54 3.72
N ALA A 246 2.98 -12.49 2.96
CA ALA A 246 3.16 -12.33 1.54
C ALA A 246 2.79 -13.59 0.77
N THR A 247 2.15 -13.38 -0.38
CA THR A 247 1.97 -14.42 -1.38
C THR A 247 2.70 -14.04 -2.65
N GLU A 248 3.35 -15.01 -3.28
CA GLU A 248 3.96 -14.85 -4.59
C GLU A 248 3.52 -16.00 -5.50
N LYS A 249 3.13 -15.67 -6.72
CA LYS A 249 2.68 -16.62 -7.75
C LYS A 249 1.62 -17.60 -7.22
N GLY A 250 0.71 -17.09 -6.39
CA GLY A 250 -0.37 -17.87 -5.78
C GLY A 250 0.03 -18.78 -4.62
N LYS A 251 1.26 -18.64 -4.11
CA LYS A 251 1.79 -19.46 -3.00
C LYS A 251 2.21 -18.59 -1.83
N LEU A 252 2.24 -19.19 -0.63
CA LEU A 252 2.86 -18.55 0.53
C LEU A 252 4.33 -18.26 0.22
N TYR A 253 4.70 -16.98 0.33
CA TYR A 253 6.09 -16.55 0.21
C TYR A 253 6.67 -16.26 1.59
N ASP A 254 5.91 -15.54 2.43
CA ASP A 254 6.34 -15.11 3.75
C ASP A 254 5.15 -15.08 4.73
N LEU A 255 5.35 -15.54 5.96
CA LEU A 255 4.46 -15.34 7.09
C LEU A 255 5.31 -15.29 8.37
N ASP A 256 5.53 -14.07 8.83
CA ASP A 256 6.24 -13.78 10.07
C ASP A 256 5.28 -13.15 11.08
N ALA A 257 5.39 -13.58 12.33
CA ALA A 257 4.65 -13.00 13.43
C ALA A 257 5.57 -12.65 14.59
N THR A 258 5.53 -11.39 15.05
CA THR A 258 6.11 -10.96 16.32
C THR A 258 5.02 -10.88 17.36
N GLN A 259 5.19 -11.56 18.49
CA GLN A 259 4.21 -11.62 19.56
C GLN A 259 4.50 -10.58 20.64
N TYR A 260 3.43 -10.11 21.28
CA TYR A 260 3.50 -9.12 22.35
C TYR A 260 2.77 -9.61 23.59
N ASP A 261 3.25 -9.22 24.77
CA ASP A 261 2.53 -9.39 26.03
C ASP A 261 1.35 -8.40 26.13
N ASN A 262 0.60 -8.47 27.24
CA ASN A 262 -0.56 -7.60 27.45
C ASN A 262 -0.17 -6.12 27.65
N GLU A 263 1.08 -5.88 28.02
CA GLU A 263 1.66 -4.57 28.23
C GLU A 263 2.13 -3.93 26.92
N GLY A 264 2.39 -4.74 25.88
CA GLY A 264 2.87 -4.33 24.56
C GLY A 264 4.38 -4.53 24.37
N HIS A 265 5.04 -5.35 25.19
CA HIS A 265 6.44 -5.72 25.00
C HIS A 265 6.57 -6.97 24.14
N ILE A 266 7.61 -7.02 23.33
CA ILE A 266 7.92 -8.18 22.47
C ILE A 266 8.21 -9.39 23.35
N ILE A 267 7.54 -10.50 23.06
CA ILE A 267 7.88 -11.83 23.60
C ILE A 267 8.99 -12.42 22.72
N PRO A 268 10.20 -12.69 23.26
CA PRO A 268 11.29 -13.25 22.47
C PRO A 268 10.89 -14.54 21.76
N SER A 269 11.32 -14.72 20.51
CA SER A 269 10.95 -15.90 19.69
C SER A 269 11.45 -17.22 20.27
N ALA A 270 12.51 -17.19 21.09
CA ALA A 270 13.04 -18.36 21.79
C ALA A 270 12.26 -18.73 23.07
N GLU A 271 11.27 -17.93 23.47
CA GLU A 271 10.44 -18.17 24.65
C GLU A 271 9.07 -18.77 24.26
N GLU A 272 8.40 -19.40 25.23
CA GLU A 272 7.04 -19.90 25.04
C GLU A 272 6.07 -18.74 24.76
N GLY A 273 5.24 -18.89 23.72
CA GLY A 273 4.37 -17.80 23.26
C GLY A 273 5.08 -16.76 22.38
N GLY A 274 6.36 -16.95 22.08
CA GLY A 274 7.11 -16.14 21.12
C GLY A 274 6.61 -16.28 19.68
N GLY A 275 7.10 -15.37 18.84
CA GLY A 275 6.82 -15.32 17.41
C GLY A 275 7.35 -16.50 16.60
N PHE A 276 6.94 -16.56 15.33
CA PHE A 276 7.40 -17.55 14.36
C PHE A 276 7.72 -16.91 13.01
N SER A 277 8.43 -17.65 12.17
CA SER A 277 8.82 -17.21 10.84
C SER A 277 8.74 -18.36 9.83
N VAL A 278 8.00 -18.14 8.74
CA VAL A 278 7.87 -19.04 7.60
C VAL A 278 8.21 -18.24 6.35
N PHE A 279 9.31 -18.58 5.68
CA PHE A 279 9.84 -17.75 4.61
C PHE A 279 10.36 -18.59 3.46
N THR A 280 10.28 -18.04 2.25
CA THR A 280 10.83 -18.65 1.03
C THR A 280 12.19 -18.06 0.73
N THR A 281 13.16 -18.93 0.43
CA THR A 281 14.50 -18.52 0.04
C THR A 281 15.09 -19.47 -1.01
N GLY A 282 16.06 -18.98 -1.78
CA GLY A 282 16.75 -19.75 -2.79
C GLY A 282 17.88 -20.59 -2.21
N ILE A 283 18.15 -21.73 -2.81
CA ILE A 283 19.39 -22.47 -2.64
C ILE A 283 20.18 -22.40 -3.94
N ASN A 284 21.40 -21.90 -3.86
CA ASN A 284 22.25 -21.65 -5.01
C ASN A 284 23.12 -22.86 -5.39
N GLU A 285 23.89 -22.73 -6.46
CA GLU A 285 24.78 -23.78 -6.96
C GLU A 285 25.95 -24.14 -6.03
N GLU A 286 26.27 -23.25 -5.10
CA GLU A 286 27.22 -23.50 -4.00
C GLU A 286 26.55 -24.13 -2.77
N ASN A 287 25.26 -24.47 -2.86
CA ASN A 287 24.47 -25.02 -1.76
C ASN A 287 24.43 -24.10 -0.52
N LYS A 288 24.29 -22.79 -0.76
CA LYS A 288 24.04 -21.76 0.25
C LYS A 288 22.65 -21.19 0.07
N LEU A 289 22.09 -20.64 1.16
CA LEU A 289 20.89 -19.82 1.08
C LEU A 289 21.24 -18.53 0.35
N GLN A 290 20.37 -18.11 -0.56
CA GLN A 290 20.53 -16.87 -1.30
C GLN A 290 19.14 -16.23 -1.45
N SER A 291 19.03 -14.97 -1.03
CA SER A 291 17.81 -14.20 -1.30
C SER A 291 17.75 -13.82 -2.77
N ARG A 292 16.56 -13.75 -3.36
CA ARG A 292 16.41 -13.38 -4.78
C ARG A 292 16.92 -11.97 -5.07
N ASN A 293 16.81 -11.07 -4.09
CA ASN A 293 17.27 -9.68 -4.19
C ASN A 293 18.75 -9.50 -3.81
N GLU A 294 19.46 -10.59 -3.51
CA GLU A 294 20.88 -10.55 -3.21
C GLU A 294 21.71 -10.46 -4.50
N ILE A 295 22.52 -9.41 -4.63
CA ILE A 295 23.49 -9.29 -5.71
C ILE A 295 24.61 -10.29 -5.47
N ALA A 296 24.60 -11.41 -6.20
CA ALA A 296 25.62 -12.45 -6.09
C ALA A 296 25.96 -13.06 -7.46
N ASP A 297 27.19 -13.56 -7.58
CA ASP A 297 27.71 -14.24 -8.79
C ASP A 297 27.19 -15.67 -8.97
N THR A 298 26.31 -16.12 -8.08
CA THR A 298 25.80 -17.50 -8.03
C THR A 298 24.33 -17.54 -8.45
N LYS A 299 23.96 -18.63 -9.12
CA LYS A 299 22.58 -18.85 -9.57
C LYS A 299 21.77 -19.63 -8.53
N ILE A 300 20.57 -19.14 -8.21
CA ILE A 300 19.55 -19.90 -7.47
C ILE A 300 19.11 -21.10 -8.31
N LEU A 301 19.30 -22.31 -7.78
CA LEU A 301 18.90 -23.56 -8.45
C LEU A 301 17.44 -23.88 -8.21
N PHE A 302 16.97 -23.66 -6.98
CA PHE A 302 15.59 -23.88 -6.57
C PHE A 302 15.23 -23.03 -5.35
N GLU A 303 13.96 -22.68 -5.23
CA GLU A 303 13.40 -21.99 -4.06
C GLU A 303 12.60 -22.98 -3.21
N LYS A 304 12.69 -22.81 -1.90
CA LYS A 304 11.98 -23.61 -0.91
C LYS A 304 11.50 -22.73 0.22
N THR A 305 10.37 -23.11 0.79
CA THR A 305 9.80 -22.47 1.97
C THR A 305 10.26 -23.22 3.20
N PHE A 306 10.78 -22.49 4.18
CA PHE A 306 11.31 -23.04 5.41
C PHE A 306 10.67 -22.37 6.63
N PHE A 307 10.84 -23.00 7.77
CA PHE A 307 10.63 -22.38 9.08
C PHE A 307 11.71 -22.83 10.06
N ARG A 308 11.82 -22.11 11.18
CA ARG A 308 12.75 -22.43 12.27
C ARG A 308 11.97 -22.52 13.59
N ASP A 309 12.31 -23.50 14.43
CA ASP A 309 11.97 -23.43 15.85
C ASP A 309 13.04 -22.57 16.56
N ALA A 310 12.67 -21.34 16.91
CA ALA A 310 13.59 -20.41 17.57
C ALA A 310 13.94 -20.82 19.01
N ARG A 311 13.20 -21.79 19.58
CA ARG A 311 13.43 -22.32 20.94
C ARG A 311 14.54 -23.38 20.96
N GLU A 312 14.92 -23.91 19.80
CA GLU A 312 16.04 -24.83 19.70
C GLU A 312 17.39 -24.09 19.76
N GLU A 313 18.31 -24.61 20.58
CA GLU A 313 19.68 -24.09 20.67
C GLU A 313 20.44 -24.27 19.35
N GLU A 314 20.19 -25.39 18.65
CA GLU A 314 20.81 -25.68 17.36
C GLU A 314 20.09 -24.95 16.22
N TRP A 315 20.86 -24.39 15.30
CA TRP A 315 20.31 -23.79 14.10
C TRP A 315 19.86 -24.88 13.11
N ARG A 316 18.55 -24.91 12.84
CA ARG A 316 17.90 -25.83 11.90
C ARG A 316 16.87 -25.09 11.06
N LEU A 317 16.80 -25.41 9.77
CA LEU A 317 15.71 -25.01 8.89
C LEU A 317 14.92 -26.23 8.46
N TYR A 318 13.63 -26.22 8.78
CA TYR A 318 12.69 -27.26 8.44
C TYR A 318 12.01 -26.91 7.13
N GLU A 319 12.08 -27.79 6.12
CA GLU A 319 11.36 -27.58 4.87
C GLU A 319 9.86 -27.70 5.12
N LEU A 320 9.08 -26.69 4.71
CA LEU A 320 7.65 -26.62 4.95
C LEU A 320 6.90 -27.69 4.15
N GLN A 321 6.09 -28.50 4.83
CA GLN A 321 5.14 -29.40 4.18
C GLN A 321 3.75 -28.76 4.09
N HIS A 322 3.29 -28.21 5.22
CA HIS A 322 1.93 -27.69 5.34
C HIS A 322 1.86 -26.61 6.42
N ILE A 323 0.99 -25.63 6.20
CA ILE A 323 0.62 -24.62 7.18
C ILE A 323 -0.90 -24.47 7.19
N ALA A 324 -1.47 -24.37 8.38
CA ALA A 324 -2.89 -24.13 8.60
C ALA A 324 -3.08 -23.06 9.66
N ILE A 325 -4.16 -22.31 9.55
CA ILE A 325 -4.60 -21.33 10.54
C ILE A 325 -6.04 -21.68 10.90
N GLN A 326 -6.33 -21.84 12.19
CA GLN A 326 -7.67 -22.10 12.67
C GLN A 326 -7.88 -21.44 14.02
N ASN A 327 -8.89 -20.57 14.14
CA ASN A 327 -9.23 -19.85 15.38
C ASN A 327 -8.02 -19.15 16.02
N GLY A 328 -7.19 -18.49 15.21
CA GLY A 328 -5.98 -17.81 15.68
C GLY A 328 -4.82 -18.73 16.08
N VAL A 329 -4.92 -20.05 15.85
CA VAL A 329 -3.79 -20.97 16.03
C VAL A 329 -3.19 -21.30 14.68
N VAL A 330 -1.89 -21.05 14.52
CA VAL A 330 -1.09 -21.37 13.34
C VAL A 330 -0.38 -22.69 13.61
N THR A 331 -0.64 -23.71 12.78
CA THR A 331 0.06 -25.01 12.84
C THR A 331 0.95 -25.17 11.62
N ILE A 332 2.24 -25.40 11.86
CA ILE A 332 3.28 -25.49 10.84
C ILE A 332 3.89 -26.89 10.92
N THR A 333 3.88 -27.62 9.80
CA THR A 333 4.37 -28.99 9.73
C THR A 333 5.52 -29.10 8.73
N SER A 334 6.62 -29.73 9.12
CA SER A 334 7.77 -29.95 8.24
C SER A 334 7.58 -31.18 7.36
N THR A 335 8.37 -31.26 6.29
CA THR A 335 8.66 -32.55 5.64
C THR A 335 9.64 -33.36 6.50
N ASP A 336 10.16 -34.45 5.94
CA ASP A 336 11.28 -35.19 6.51
C ASP A 336 12.66 -34.54 6.21
N VAL A 337 12.70 -33.39 5.53
CA VAL A 337 13.94 -32.70 5.17
C VAL A 337 14.26 -31.58 6.16
N VAL A 338 15.48 -31.57 6.67
CA VAL A 338 16.04 -30.49 7.49
C VAL A 338 17.35 -29.99 6.88
N ARG A 339 17.63 -28.70 7.02
CA ARG A 339 18.94 -28.10 6.70
C ARG A 339 19.62 -27.63 7.98
N THR A 340 20.88 -28.00 8.14
CA THR A 340 21.77 -27.53 9.21
C THR A 340 22.99 -26.86 8.61
N ARG A 341 23.87 -26.33 9.46
CA ARG A 341 25.18 -25.78 9.04
C ARG A 341 26.31 -26.64 9.58
N ASP A 342 27.31 -26.87 8.74
CA ASP A 342 28.58 -27.45 9.16
C ASP A 342 29.51 -26.42 9.83
N GLU A 343 30.70 -26.85 10.25
CA GLU A 343 31.71 -25.97 10.87
C GLU A 343 32.18 -24.83 9.95
N ASN A 344 32.01 -24.97 8.63
CA ASN A 344 32.33 -23.97 7.61
C ASN A 344 31.09 -23.18 7.14
N TRP A 345 29.97 -23.28 7.87
CA TRP A 345 28.69 -22.63 7.57
C TRP A 345 28.04 -23.07 6.24
N GLN A 346 28.43 -24.23 5.69
CA GLN A 346 27.79 -24.82 4.52
C GLN A 346 26.50 -25.55 4.90
N LEU A 347 25.49 -25.51 4.03
CA LEU A 347 24.24 -26.21 4.30
C LEU A 347 24.42 -27.72 4.17
N ILE A 348 24.07 -28.46 5.22
CA ILE A 348 23.94 -29.91 5.16
C ILE A 348 22.46 -30.26 5.07
N THR A 349 22.12 -31.19 4.18
CA THR A 349 20.78 -31.77 4.12
C THR A 349 20.73 -33.02 5.00
N GLY A 350 19.84 -33.03 5.98
CA GLY A 350 19.54 -34.17 6.83
C GLY A 350 18.12 -34.67 6.64
N THR A 351 17.84 -35.84 7.24
CA THR A 351 16.50 -36.42 7.31
C THR A 351 16.04 -36.50 8.77
N ILE A 352 14.80 -36.12 9.03
CA ILE A 352 14.17 -36.13 10.35
C ILE A 352 12.82 -36.84 10.30
N THR A 353 12.28 -37.16 11.47
CA THR A 353 10.82 -37.37 11.57
C THR A 353 10.14 -36.00 11.45
N PRO A 354 9.12 -35.84 10.58
CA PRO A 354 8.37 -34.60 10.48
C PRO A 354 7.94 -34.07 11.83
N ILE A 355 8.12 -32.76 12.03
CA ILE A 355 7.70 -32.07 13.25
C ILE A 355 6.47 -31.21 12.96
N SER A 356 5.70 -30.94 14.01
CA SER A 356 4.56 -30.03 13.95
C SER A 356 4.64 -29.05 15.11
N LEU A 357 4.68 -27.76 14.79
CA LEU A 357 4.74 -26.66 15.75
C LEU A 357 3.42 -25.89 15.70
N SER A 358 2.99 -25.37 16.84
CA SER A 358 1.78 -24.56 16.93
C SER A 358 2.06 -23.26 17.67
N TYR A 359 1.54 -22.17 17.12
CA TYR A 359 1.72 -20.81 17.63
C TYR A 359 0.36 -20.13 17.72
N GLU A 360 0.16 -19.33 18.76
CA GLU A 360 -0.97 -18.42 18.84
C GLU A 360 -0.68 -17.17 18.00
N LEU A 361 -1.65 -16.70 17.23
CA LEU A 361 -1.60 -15.47 16.43
C LEU A 361 -2.71 -14.54 16.93
N LYS A 362 -2.33 -13.45 17.61
CA LYS A 362 -3.25 -12.52 18.25
C LYS A 362 -3.51 -11.35 17.31
N ASN A 363 -4.70 -11.24 16.75
CA ASN A 363 -5.09 -10.07 15.99
C ASN A 363 -6.62 -9.95 15.96
N SER A 364 -7.14 -8.96 15.23
CA SER A 364 -8.57 -8.88 14.96
C SER A 364 -9.06 -10.14 14.22
N ASP A 365 -10.30 -10.57 14.51
CA ASP A 365 -10.94 -11.71 13.85
C ASP A 365 -10.92 -11.58 12.32
N PHE A 366 -11.07 -10.34 11.82
CA PHE A 366 -10.99 -10.04 10.40
C PHE A 366 -9.63 -10.37 9.80
N VAL A 367 -8.53 -9.93 10.42
CA VAL A 367 -7.16 -10.19 9.93
C VAL A 367 -6.86 -11.68 9.99
N LEU A 368 -7.21 -12.35 11.09
CA LEU A 368 -6.99 -13.79 11.24
C LEU A 368 -7.75 -14.58 10.17
N HIS A 369 -9.02 -14.23 9.93
CA HIS A 369 -9.84 -14.85 8.90
C HIS A 369 -9.31 -14.57 7.49
N PHE A 370 -8.83 -13.36 7.22
CA PHE A 370 -8.22 -13.01 5.94
C PHE A 370 -6.99 -13.89 5.64
N ILE A 371 -6.04 -14.00 6.58
CA ILE A 371 -4.84 -14.81 6.39
C ILE A 371 -5.22 -16.29 6.25
N GLU A 372 -6.17 -16.78 7.06
CA GLU A 372 -6.72 -18.14 6.93
C GLU A 372 -7.32 -18.40 5.53
N GLU A 373 -8.16 -17.50 5.00
CA GLU A 373 -8.73 -17.63 3.65
C GLU A 373 -7.63 -17.71 2.59
N VAL A 374 -6.61 -16.84 2.67
CA VAL A 374 -5.49 -16.88 1.72
C VAL A 374 -4.72 -18.19 1.83
N ILE A 375 -4.30 -18.60 3.03
CA ILE A 375 -3.55 -19.85 3.25
C ILE A 375 -4.33 -21.07 2.72
N ASN A 376 -5.63 -21.16 3.03
CA ASN A 376 -6.50 -22.24 2.56
C ASN A 376 -6.56 -22.32 1.04
N VAL A 377 -6.52 -21.18 0.36
CA VAL A 377 -6.52 -21.11 -1.10
C VAL A 377 -5.14 -21.42 -1.68
N THR A 378 -4.05 -21.00 -1.04
CA THR A 378 -2.68 -21.32 -1.50
C THR A 378 -2.28 -22.79 -1.30
N ASN A 379 -2.97 -23.50 -0.39
CA ASN A 379 -2.76 -24.93 -0.12
C ASN A 379 -3.46 -25.85 -1.15
N GLN A 380 -4.36 -25.31 -1.99
CA GLN A 380 -5.07 -26.05 -3.05
C GLN A 380 -4.25 -26.05 -4.34
#